data_AF-A0A933IP46-F1
#
_entry.id   AF-A0A933IP46-F1
#
_cell.length_a   1.000
_cell.length_b   1.000
_cell.length_c   1.000
_cell.angle_alpha   90.00
_cell.angle_beta   90.00
_cell.angle_gamma   90.00
#
_symmetry.space_group_name_H-M   'P 1'
#
loop_
_entity.id
_entity.type
_entity.pdbx_description
1 polymer ?
#
loop_
_entity_poly.entity_id
_entity_poly.type
_entity_poly.pdbx_seq_one_letter_code
_entity_poly.pdbx_strand_id
1 'polypeptide(L)'
;MGIALRLILLLTFFAIVGCAAGPEGPYNGDNPAGFFPGLWHGFIAWITLILSFFTSIKMYSINNTGAMYDLGFLIGIACWLGGGTGSWCRKRKSRREQEWDQVAEKVEAKVKREMRKWAEAQESDDWPEVEKKLEDKVRNKLKEWADS
;
A
#
# COMPACT_ATOMS: atom_id res chain seq x y z
N MET A 1 10.86 39.79 9.22
CA MET A 1 9.81 38.77 9.40
C MET A 1 9.89 37.79 8.22
N GLY A 2 10.55 36.65 8.40
CA GLY A 2 10.89 35.75 7.29
C GLY A 2 9.66 35.19 6.56
N ILE A 3 9.82 34.84 5.29
CA ILE A 3 8.75 34.26 4.45
C ILE A 3 8.14 33.02 5.14
N ALA A 4 8.98 32.20 5.77
CA ALA A 4 8.55 31.05 6.57
C ALA A 4 7.62 31.45 7.74
N LEU A 5 7.94 32.52 8.47
CA LEU A 5 7.09 33.00 9.57
C LEU A 5 5.75 33.55 9.05
N ARG A 6 5.75 34.22 7.90
CA ARG A 6 4.51 34.68 7.25
C ARG A 6 3.64 33.51 6.80
N LEU A 7 4.23 32.47 6.21
CA LEU A 7 3.52 31.25 5.79
C LEU A 7 2.96 30.48 6.98
N ILE A 8 3.72 30.35 8.08
CA ILE A 8 3.27 29.70 9.32
C ILE A 8 2.10 30.48 9.93
N LEU A 9 2.18 31.81 10.00
CA LEU A 9 1.09 32.65 10.50
C LEU A 9 -0.16 32.56 9.62
N LEU A 10 0.01 32.51 8.29
CA LEU A 10 -1.09 32.34 7.35
C LEU A 10 -1.77 30.97 7.50
N LEU A 11 -0.99 29.89 7.61
CA LEU A 11 -1.49 28.53 7.85
C LEU A 11 -2.24 28.42 9.18
N THR A 12 -1.70 29.05 10.23
CA THR A 12 -2.32 29.05 11.55
C THR A 12 -3.62 29.84 11.55
N PHE A 13 -3.68 30.98 10.86
CA PHE A 13 -4.91 31.77 10.70
C PHE A 13 -6.01 30.99 9.96
N PHE A 14 -5.67 30.32 8.85
CA PHE A 14 -6.63 29.49 8.12
C PHE A 14 -7.11 28.28 8.93
N ALA A 15 -6.24 27.68 9.75
CA ALA A 15 -6.62 26.57 10.63
C ALA A 15 -7.62 27.00 11.73
N ILE A 16 -7.49 28.21 12.26
CA ILE A 16 -8.39 28.75 13.30
C ILE A 16 -9.75 29.12 12.71
N VAL A 17 -9.79 29.69 11.49
CA VAL A 17 -11.05 30.06 10.81
C VAL A 17 -11.89 28.81 10.45
N GLY A 18 -11.27 27.64 10.30
CA GLY A 18 -11.98 26.37 10.08
C GLY A 18 -12.64 25.75 11.32
N CYS A 19 -12.39 26.27 12.53
CA CYS A 19 -12.81 25.65 13.79
C CYS A 19 -14.04 26.35 14.43
N ALA A 20 -15.02 26.73 13.62
CA ALA A 20 -16.29 27.30 14.09
C ALA A 20 -17.51 26.61 13.47
N ALA A 21 -17.42 25.30 13.24
CA ALA A 21 -18.58 24.49 12.87
C ALA A 21 -19.02 23.68 14.09
N GLY A 22 -20.26 23.91 14.54
CA GLY A 22 -20.86 23.21 15.68
C GLY A 22 -21.00 21.69 15.45
N PRO A 23 -21.69 20.96 16.36
CA PRO A 23 -21.78 19.50 16.34
C PRO A 23 -22.30 18.90 15.02
N GLU A 24 -23.11 19.65 14.28
CA GLU A 24 -23.71 19.23 13.01
C GLU A 24 -22.93 19.67 11.76
N GLY A 25 -21.80 20.37 11.95
CA GLY A 25 -21.05 20.97 10.85
C GLY A 25 -21.74 22.20 10.23
N PRO A 26 -21.15 22.84 9.21
CA PRO A 26 -21.73 24.01 8.56
C PRO A 26 -22.65 23.66 7.38
N TYR A 27 -22.86 22.38 7.09
CA TYR A 27 -23.57 21.90 5.90
C TYR A 27 -24.92 21.28 6.28
N ASN A 28 -26.00 21.77 5.67
CA ASN A 28 -27.38 21.38 5.93
C ASN A 28 -28.14 21.23 4.61
N GLY A 29 -29.40 20.74 4.63
CA GLY A 29 -30.23 20.44 3.45
C GLY A 29 -30.19 21.51 2.35
N ASP A 30 -30.25 22.78 2.74
CA ASP A 30 -30.27 23.94 1.82
C ASP A 30 -28.86 24.37 1.34
N ASN A 31 -27.81 23.97 2.07
CA ASN A 31 -26.41 24.25 1.75
C ASN A 31 -25.55 22.97 1.83
N PRO A 32 -25.66 22.06 0.85
CA PRO A 32 -24.92 20.80 0.82
C PRO A 32 -23.41 21.01 0.61
N ALA A 33 -22.61 20.13 1.20
CA ALA A 33 -21.17 20.09 0.98
C ALA A 33 -20.86 19.70 -0.48
N GLY A 34 -20.16 20.59 -1.20
CA GLY A 34 -19.74 20.38 -2.59
C GLY A 34 -18.33 19.79 -2.74
N PHE A 35 -17.70 20.04 -3.90
CA PHE A 35 -16.35 19.53 -4.23
C PHE A 35 -15.26 19.94 -3.25
N PHE A 36 -15.10 21.25 -2.97
CA PHE A 36 -14.03 21.76 -2.10
C PHE A 36 -14.17 21.28 -0.64
N PRO A 37 -15.38 21.28 -0.03
CA PRO A 37 -15.60 20.60 1.24
C PRO A 37 -15.23 19.11 1.21
N GLY A 38 -15.58 18.39 0.15
CA GLY A 38 -15.17 17.01 -0.06
C GLY A 38 -13.65 16.86 -0.05
N LEU A 39 -12.93 17.69 -0.81
CA LEU A 39 -11.47 17.71 -0.85
C LEU A 39 -10.83 17.92 0.53
N TRP A 40 -11.35 18.90 1.28
CA TRP A 40 -10.88 19.16 2.65
C TRP A 40 -11.16 18.00 3.60
N HIS A 41 -12.38 17.47 3.61
CA HIS A 41 -12.77 16.33 4.45
C HIS A 41 -11.95 15.08 4.13
N GLY A 42 -11.67 14.82 2.85
CA GLY A 42 -10.81 13.73 2.41
C GLY A 42 -9.36 13.92 2.90
N PHE A 43 -8.84 15.14 2.85
CA PHE A 43 -7.49 15.45 3.31
C PHE A 43 -7.34 15.25 4.83
N ILE A 44 -8.35 15.57 5.63
CA ILE A 44 -8.31 15.37 7.09
C ILE A 44 -8.89 14.02 7.54
N ALA A 45 -9.27 13.14 6.61
CA ALA A 45 -10.01 11.90 6.88
C ALA A 45 -9.34 11.00 7.92
N TRP A 46 -8.01 10.89 7.89
CA TRP A 46 -7.27 10.05 8.85
C TRP A 46 -7.26 10.63 10.27
N ILE A 47 -7.29 11.97 10.41
CA ILE A 47 -7.40 12.65 11.72
C ILE A 47 -8.83 12.49 12.24
N THR A 48 -9.83 12.77 11.40
CA THR A 48 -11.24 12.70 11.81
C THR A 48 -11.68 11.26 12.07
N LEU A 49 -11.10 10.27 11.40
CA LEU A 49 -11.28 8.85 11.73
C LEU A 49 -10.83 8.55 13.16
N ILE A 50 -9.64 8.99 13.58
CA ILE A 50 -9.15 8.79 14.95
C ILE A 50 -10.09 9.48 15.95
N LEU A 51 -10.48 10.72 15.69
CA LEU A 51 -11.38 11.47 16.59
C LEU A 51 -12.78 10.86 16.66
N SER A 52 -13.26 10.22 15.59
CA SER A 52 -14.57 9.56 15.56
C SER A 52 -14.70 8.37 16.52
N PHE A 53 -13.59 7.80 17.01
CA PHE A 53 -13.64 6.77 18.06
C PHE A 53 -13.97 7.35 19.43
N PHE A 54 -13.65 8.62 19.66
CA PHE A 54 -13.81 9.28 20.96
C PHE A 54 -14.94 10.30 20.97
N THR A 55 -15.43 10.69 19.80
CA THR A 55 -16.42 11.77 19.63
C THR A 55 -17.45 11.41 18.56
N SER A 56 -18.58 12.10 18.55
CA SER A 56 -19.65 11.89 17.55
C SER A 56 -19.38 12.55 16.19
N ILE A 57 -18.14 12.99 15.94
CA ILE A 57 -17.76 13.65 14.68
C ILE A 57 -17.81 12.63 13.53
N LYS A 58 -18.49 13.00 12.44
CA LYS A 58 -18.52 12.21 11.20
C LYS A 58 -17.40 12.66 10.28
N MET A 59 -16.65 11.70 9.74
CA MET A 59 -15.63 11.95 8.71
C MET A 59 -16.25 12.44 7.39
N TYR A 60 -17.48 12.00 7.08
CA TYR A 60 -18.18 12.28 5.84
C TYR A 60 -19.38 13.20 6.10
N SER A 61 -19.58 14.21 5.25
CA SER A 61 -20.76 15.09 5.34
C SER A 61 -22.01 14.32 4.94
N ILE A 62 -23.00 14.28 5.83
CA ILE A 62 -24.30 13.63 5.57
C ILE A 62 -25.04 14.39 4.46
N ASN A 63 -25.03 15.72 4.51
CA ASN A 63 -25.59 16.53 3.44
C ASN A 63 -24.49 16.97 2.47
N ASN A 64 -24.48 16.38 1.28
CA ASN A 64 -23.49 16.61 0.24
C ASN A 64 -24.14 16.63 -1.14
N THR A 65 -23.42 17.15 -2.14
CA THR A 65 -23.90 17.24 -3.53
C THR A 65 -23.72 15.93 -4.32
N GLY A 66 -23.41 14.80 -3.68
CA GLY A 66 -23.11 13.51 -4.30
C GLY A 66 -21.76 13.48 -5.01
N ALA A 67 -21.74 13.04 -6.27
CA ALA A 67 -20.53 12.68 -7.01
C ALA A 67 -19.39 13.71 -6.99
N MET A 68 -19.69 15.01 -7.02
CA MET A 68 -18.67 16.06 -6.95
C MET A 68 -18.01 16.16 -5.57
N TYR A 69 -18.77 15.94 -4.50
CA TYR A 69 -18.21 15.85 -3.15
C TYR A 69 -17.34 14.59 -3.03
N ASP A 70 -17.84 13.43 -3.50
CA ASP A 70 -17.15 12.15 -3.45
C ASP A 70 -15.80 12.20 -4.20
N LEU A 71 -15.78 12.85 -5.38
CA LEU A 71 -14.56 13.07 -6.17
C LEU A 71 -13.54 13.90 -5.37
N GLY A 72 -13.96 15.00 -4.76
CA GLY A 72 -13.10 15.81 -3.90
C GLY A 72 -12.54 14.96 -2.75
N PHE A 73 -13.41 14.22 -2.07
CA PHE A 73 -13.05 13.38 -0.93
C PHE A 73 -12.00 12.32 -1.28
N LEU A 74 -12.16 11.63 -2.42
CA LEU A 74 -11.19 10.66 -2.91
C LEU A 74 -9.84 11.31 -3.26
N ILE A 75 -9.85 12.47 -3.92
CA ILE A 75 -8.61 13.22 -4.20
C ILE A 75 -7.91 13.62 -2.90
N GLY A 76 -8.67 14.07 -1.89
CA GLY A 76 -8.15 14.46 -0.58
C GLY A 76 -7.47 13.30 0.15
N ILE A 77 -8.08 12.11 0.13
CA ILE A 77 -7.45 10.89 0.69
C ILE A 77 -6.20 10.51 -0.12
N ALA A 78 -6.26 10.60 -1.45
CA ALA A 78 -5.16 10.23 -2.33
C ALA A 78 -3.89 11.06 -2.10
N CYS A 79 -4.00 12.29 -1.57
CA CYS A 79 -2.84 13.09 -1.14
C CYS A 79 -1.97 12.38 -0.09
N TRP A 80 -2.58 11.53 0.76
CA TRP A 80 -1.87 10.77 1.79
C TRP A 80 -1.44 9.38 1.31
N LEU A 81 -2.16 8.81 0.35
CA LEU A 81 -1.88 7.48 -0.21
C LEU A 81 -0.82 7.48 -1.33
N GLY A 82 -0.14 8.61 -1.59
CA GLY A 82 1.03 8.64 -2.48
C GLY A 82 0.72 8.50 -3.97
N GLY A 83 -0.49 8.86 -4.42
CA GLY A 83 -0.95 8.68 -5.80
C GLY A 83 -0.44 9.71 -6.84
N GLY A 84 0.60 10.50 -6.53
CA GLY A 84 1.01 11.63 -7.37
C GLY A 84 2.20 11.41 -8.32
N THR A 85 3.00 10.35 -8.15
CA THR A 85 4.23 10.14 -8.96
C THR A 85 4.57 8.67 -9.18
N GLY A 86 3.56 7.82 -9.39
CA GLY A 86 3.73 6.37 -9.52
C GLY A 86 4.11 5.86 -10.91
N SER A 87 4.08 6.70 -11.96
CA SER A 87 4.36 6.23 -13.32
C SER A 87 4.80 7.37 -14.22
N TRP A 88 6.11 7.58 -14.35
CA TRP A 88 6.80 7.81 -15.63
C TRP A 88 8.32 7.95 -15.43
N CYS A 89 8.90 7.10 -14.59
CA CYS A 89 10.32 6.82 -14.66
C CYS A 89 10.42 5.32 -14.46
N ARG A 90 10.66 4.57 -15.55
CA ARG A 90 11.31 3.27 -15.40
C ARG A 90 12.63 3.57 -14.72
N LYS A 91 12.68 3.47 -13.38
CA LYS A 91 13.95 3.47 -12.67
C LYS A 91 14.72 2.30 -13.25
N ARG A 92 15.77 2.62 -13.99
CA ARG A 92 16.73 1.62 -14.47
C ARG A 92 17.20 0.86 -13.24
N LYS A 93 16.96 -0.46 -13.20
CA LYS A 93 17.43 -1.33 -12.10
C LYS A 93 18.88 -0.97 -11.80
N SER A 94 19.20 -0.79 -10.52
CA SER A 94 20.57 -0.46 -10.13
C SER A 94 21.53 -1.56 -10.59
N ARG A 95 22.81 -1.23 -10.79
CA ARG A 95 23.84 -2.23 -11.15
C ARG A 95 23.84 -3.41 -10.17
N ARG A 96 23.65 -3.11 -8.88
CA ARG A 96 23.55 -4.08 -7.81
C ARG A 96 22.34 -5.01 -7.97
N GLU A 97 21.17 -4.48 -8.32
CA GLU A 97 19.99 -5.32 -8.60
C GLU A 97 20.23 -6.26 -9.79
N GLN A 98 20.86 -5.76 -10.85
CA GLN A 98 21.20 -6.60 -12.00
C GLN A 98 22.23 -7.68 -11.65
N GLU A 99 23.20 -7.38 -10.77
CA GLU A 99 24.15 -8.35 -10.24
C GLU A 99 23.45 -9.41 -9.37
N TRP A 100 22.49 -9.02 -8.53
CA TRP A 100 21.69 -9.96 -7.74
C TRP A 100 20.79 -10.85 -8.61
N ASP A 101 20.18 -10.31 -9.66
CA ASP A 101 19.38 -11.09 -10.61
C ASP A 101 20.25 -12.20 -11.25
N GLN A 102 21.49 -11.88 -11.65
CA GLN A 102 22.44 -12.87 -12.19
C GLN A 102 22.86 -13.92 -11.15
N VAL A 103 23.05 -13.51 -9.89
CA VAL A 103 23.35 -14.45 -8.80
C VAL A 103 22.16 -15.37 -8.55
N ALA A 104 20.94 -14.84 -8.53
CA ALA A 104 19.72 -15.61 -8.34
C ALA A 104 19.53 -16.65 -9.46
N GLU A 105 19.73 -16.27 -10.71
CA GLU A 105 19.64 -17.18 -11.86
C GLU A 105 20.66 -18.33 -11.76
N LYS A 106 21.90 -18.02 -11.36
CA LYS A 106 22.94 -19.04 -11.13
C LYS A 106 22.61 -19.97 -9.97
N VAL A 107 22.06 -19.42 -8.88
CA VAL A 107 21.64 -20.20 -7.71
C VAL A 107 20.49 -21.12 -8.10
N GLU A 108 19.47 -20.62 -8.79
CA GLU A 108 18.32 -21.40 -9.25
C GLU A 108 18.76 -22.53 -10.18
N ALA A 109 19.59 -22.22 -11.18
CA ALA A 109 20.12 -23.22 -12.11
C ALA A 109 20.94 -24.30 -11.39
N LYS A 110 21.73 -23.92 -10.39
CA LYS A 110 22.53 -24.86 -9.60
C LYS A 110 21.65 -25.72 -8.71
N VAL A 111 20.70 -25.13 -7.99
CA VAL A 111 19.75 -25.84 -7.12
C VAL A 111 18.95 -26.86 -7.94
N LYS A 112 18.36 -26.43 -9.06
CA LYS A 112 17.62 -27.30 -9.98
C LYS A 112 18.45 -28.50 -10.44
N ARG A 113 19.70 -28.28 -10.86
CA ARG A 113 20.58 -29.35 -11.30
C ARG A 113 20.92 -30.35 -10.19
N GLU A 114 21.27 -29.86 -9.00
CA GLU A 114 21.60 -30.74 -7.87
C GLU A 114 20.37 -31.51 -7.38
N MET A 115 19.17 -30.91 -7.38
CA MET A 115 17.93 -31.59 -7.03
C MET A 115 17.59 -32.71 -8.02
N ARG A 116 17.74 -32.50 -9.34
CA ARG A 116 17.55 -33.56 -10.33
C ARG A 116 18.51 -34.73 -10.15
N LYS A 117 19.79 -34.45 -9.88
CA LYS A 117 20.78 -35.48 -9.59
C LYS A 117 20.43 -36.25 -8.32
N TRP A 118 20.05 -35.54 -7.26
CA TRP A 118 19.71 -36.19 -5.99
C TRP A 118 18.44 -37.02 -6.10
N ALA A 119 17.44 -36.55 -6.85
CA ALA A 119 16.22 -37.29 -7.17
C ALA A 119 16.42 -38.46 -8.15
N GLU A 120 17.63 -38.64 -8.73
CA GLU A 120 17.89 -39.62 -9.79
C GLU A 120 16.89 -39.51 -10.97
N ALA A 121 16.48 -38.27 -11.28
CA ALA A 121 15.52 -38.01 -12.34
C ALA A 121 16.16 -38.13 -13.73
N GLN A 122 15.38 -38.63 -14.70
CA GLN A 122 15.79 -38.68 -16.11
C GLN A 122 15.73 -37.29 -16.73
N GLU A 123 16.51 -37.05 -17.79
CA GLU A 123 16.56 -35.74 -18.45
C GLU A 123 15.21 -35.30 -19.05
N SER A 124 14.36 -36.28 -19.40
CA SER A 124 12.99 -36.07 -19.89
C SER A 124 11.95 -35.80 -18.80
N ASP A 125 12.30 -35.91 -17.52
CA ASP A 125 11.33 -35.80 -16.43
C ASP A 125 10.96 -34.33 -16.15
N ASP A 126 9.65 -34.07 -16.10
CA ASP A 126 9.13 -32.77 -15.72
C ASP A 126 9.33 -32.48 -14.23
N TRP A 127 9.38 -31.21 -13.86
CA TRP A 127 9.65 -30.75 -12.50
C TRP A 127 8.76 -31.38 -11.40
N PRO A 128 7.44 -31.56 -11.61
CA PRO A 128 6.60 -32.23 -10.61
C PRO A 128 7.01 -33.70 -10.37
N GLU A 129 7.50 -34.40 -11.40
CA GLU A 129 7.99 -35.77 -11.26
C GLU A 129 9.33 -35.80 -10.53
N VAL A 130 10.21 -34.84 -10.81
CA VAL A 130 11.47 -34.65 -10.05
C VAL A 130 11.18 -34.42 -8.57
N GLU A 131 10.20 -33.56 -8.25
CA GLU A 131 9.79 -33.25 -6.89
C GLU A 131 9.25 -34.49 -6.15
N LYS A 132 8.40 -35.27 -6.80
CA LYS A 132 7.87 -36.51 -6.24
C LYS A 132 8.98 -37.51 -5.91
N LYS A 133 9.91 -37.74 -6.85
CA LYS A 133 11.08 -38.61 -6.64
C LYS A 133 11.98 -38.12 -5.50
N LEU A 134 12.13 -36.81 -5.38
CA LEU A 134 12.86 -36.18 -4.28
C LEU A 134 12.18 -36.45 -2.94
N GLU A 135 10.87 -36.25 -2.84
CA GLU A 135 10.08 -36.50 -1.63
C GLU A 135 10.18 -37.97 -1.19
N ASP A 136 10.03 -38.90 -2.13
CA ASP A 136 10.13 -40.33 -1.85
C ASP A 136 11.52 -40.70 -1.30
N LYS A 137 12.57 -40.11 -1.86
CA LYS A 137 13.95 -40.35 -1.41
C LYS A 137 14.23 -39.75 -0.03
N VAL A 138 13.75 -38.54 0.24
CA VAL A 138 13.82 -37.90 1.56
C VAL A 138 13.09 -38.77 2.59
N ARG A 139 11.85 -39.18 2.27
CA ARG A 139 11.01 -40.00 3.13
C ARG A 139 11.68 -41.34 3.47
N ASN A 140 12.27 -42.00 2.49
CA ASN A 140 12.96 -43.27 2.70
C ASN A 140 14.21 -43.10 3.56
N LYS A 141 15.03 -42.06 3.33
CA LYS A 141 16.19 -41.76 4.17
C LYS A 141 15.81 -41.43 5.61
N LEU A 142 14.69 -40.73 5.82
CA LEU A 142 14.17 -40.45 7.16
C LEU A 142 13.68 -41.72 7.87
N LYS A 143 13.03 -42.65 7.16
CA LYS A 143 12.65 -43.95 7.72
C LYS A 143 13.87 -44.78 8.11
N GLU A 144 14.84 -44.92 7.19
CA GLU A 144 16.11 -45.59 7.45
C GLU A 144 16.81 -45.00 8.69
N TRP A 145 16.84 -43.67 8.83
CA TRP A 145 17.42 -43.00 9.99
C TRP A 145 16.63 -43.21 11.29
N ALA A 146 15.30 -43.22 11.23
CA ALA A 146 14.46 -43.44 12.40
C ALA A 146 14.50 -44.89 12.92
N ASP A 147 14.76 -45.84 12.01
CA ASP A 147 14.87 -47.27 12.32
C ASP A 147 16.32 -47.70 12.66
N SER A 148 17.31 -46.80 12.53
CA SER A 148 18.74 -47.02 12.88
C SER A 148 19.05 -46.63 14.32
#